data_AF-A0A968VVM4-F1
#
_entry.id   AF-A0A968VVM4-F1
#
_cell.length_a   1.000
_cell.length_b   1.000
_cell.length_c   1.000
_cell.angle_alpha   90.00
_cell.angle_beta   90.00
_cell.angle_gamma   90.00
#
_symmetry.space_group_name_H-M   'P 1'
#
loop_
_entity.id
_entity.type
_entity.pdbx_description
1 polymer ?
#
loop_
_entity_poly.entity_id
_entity_poly.type
_entity_poly.pdbx_seq_one_letter_code
_entity_poly.pdbx_strand_id
1 'polypeptide(L)'
;MALISKNKAGDFTPSQVAKLLSVRDNYADERWRKAMVLFEESYRVRDVSYSIEFFTKDNQGKDKAIMLNFSVLPVELEDTTENKN
;
A
#
# COMPACT_ATOMS: atom_id res chain seq x y z
N MET A 1 26.60 22.04 1.12
CA MET A 1 25.59 21.38 0.26
C MET A 1 24.81 20.41 1.12
N ALA A 2 23.48 20.51 1.18
CA ALA A 2 22.66 19.52 1.89
C ALA A 2 22.56 18.24 1.03
N LEU A 3 22.81 17.08 1.62
CA LEU A 3 22.74 15.78 0.92
C LEU A 3 21.31 15.42 0.50
N ILE A 4 20.32 16.05 1.13
CA ILE A 4 18.89 15.82 0.95
C ILE A 4 18.13 17.12 1.29
N SER A 5 17.14 17.50 0.49
CA SER A 5 16.26 18.64 0.78
C SER A 5 14.81 18.27 0.47
N LYS A 6 13.88 18.65 1.35
CA LYS A 6 12.44 18.47 1.10
C LYS A 6 12.00 19.37 -0.05
N ASN A 7 11.04 18.89 -0.86
CA ASN A 7 10.37 19.71 -1.86
C ASN A 7 9.43 20.74 -1.17
N LYS A 8 8.80 21.63 -1.95
CA LYS A 8 7.85 22.62 -1.42
C LYS A 8 6.64 22.01 -0.68
N ALA A 9 6.33 20.74 -0.95
CA ALA A 9 5.27 19.99 -0.28
C ALA A 9 5.74 19.28 1.01
N GLY A 10 7.04 19.35 1.34
CA GLY A 10 7.60 18.72 2.53
C GLY A 10 8.06 17.26 2.33
N ASP A 11 7.96 16.74 1.10
CA ASP A 11 8.32 15.36 0.75
C ASP A 11 9.75 15.25 0.23
N PHE A 12 10.33 14.07 0.41
CA PHE A 12 11.61 13.71 -0.20
C PHE A 12 11.40 13.13 -1.59
N THR A 13 12.15 13.62 -2.58
CA THR A 13 12.04 13.08 -3.94
C THR A 13 12.81 11.77 -4.07
N PRO A 14 12.30 10.79 -4.85
CA PRO A 14 12.99 9.50 -5.06
C PRO A 14 14.44 9.67 -5.54
N SER A 15 14.68 10.67 -6.40
CA SER A 15 16.01 10.98 -6.95
C SER A 15 17.02 11.41 -5.87
N GLN A 16 16.59 12.17 -4.86
CA GLN A 16 17.44 12.61 -3.76
C GLN A 16 17.71 11.48 -2.77
N VAL A 17 16.71 10.62 -2.53
CA VAL A 17 16.86 9.41 -1.72
C VAL A 17 17.89 8.46 -2.35
N ALA A 18 17.78 8.19 -3.65
CA ALA A 18 18.74 7.37 -4.38
C ALA A 18 20.16 7.96 -4.34
N LYS A 19 20.30 9.29 -4.46
CA LYS A 19 21.58 9.99 -4.33
C LYS A 19 22.17 9.84 -2.92
N LEU A 20 21.35 9.95 -1.88
CA LEU A 20 21.79 9.77 -0.50
C LEU A 20 22.29 8.33 -0.24
N LEU A 21 21.56 7.34 -0.74
CA LEU A 21 21.94 5.93 -0.62
C LEU A 21 23.25 5.61 -1.35
N SER A 22 23.54 6.28 -2.47
CA SER A 22 24.83 6.11 -3.18
C SER A 22 26.06 6.51 -2.36
N VAL A 23 25.86 7.34 -1.33
CA VAL A 23 26.92 7.86 -0.43
C VAL A 23 27.01 7.03 0.86
N ARG A 24 26.17 6.00 1.03
CA ARG A 24 26.14 5.14 2.23
C ARG A 24 27.53 4.66 2.63
N ASP A 25 28.31 4.19 1.66
CA ASP A 25 29.61 3.55 1.91
C ASP A 25 30.77 4.54 2.04
N ASN A 26 30.52 5.85 1.87
CA ASN A 26 31.54 6.90 2.01
C ASN A 26 31.95 7.14 3.47
N TYR A 27 31.16 6.66 4.43
CA TYR A 27 31.45 6.81 5.86
C TYR A 27 31.42 5.44 6.54
N ALA A 28 32.48 5.15 7.30
CA ALA A 28 32.64 3.90 8.06
C ALA A 28 31.93 3.93 9.43
N ASP A 29 31.30 5.05 9.79
CA ASP A 29 30.57 5.19 11.05
C ASP A 29 29.36 4.25 11.07
N GLU A 30 29.29 3.41 12.11
CA GLU A 30 28.22 2.43 12.28
C GLU A 30 26.84 3.09 12.45
N ARG A 31 26.77 4.26 13.11
CA ARG A 31 25.54 5.04 13.27
C ARG A 31 25.05 5.55 11.93
N TRP A 32 25.98 5.96 11.06
CA TRP A 32 25.66 6.38 9.69
C TRP A 32 25.09 5.24 8.86
N ARG A 33 25.75 4.08 8.86
CA ARG A 33 25.24 2.90 8.14
C ARG A 33 23.87 2.47 8.65
N LYS A 34 23.66 2.48 9.97
CA LYS A 34 22.37 2.17 10.58
C LYS A 34 21.28 3.18 10.20
N ALA A 35 21.61 4.47 10.17
CA ALA A 35 20.68 5.50 9.72
C ALA A 35 20.29 5.32 8.24
N MET A 36 21.24 4.95 7.37
CA MET A 36 20.98 4.69 5.95
C MET A 36 20.08 3.48 5.73
N VAL A 37 20.29 2.39 6.49
CA VAL A 37 19.42 1.20 6.44
C VAL A 37 18.01 1.54 6.87
N LEU A 38 17.84 2.20 8.02
CA LEU A 38 16.52 2.62 8.51
C LEU A 38 15.82 3.58 7.54
N PHE A 39 16.58 4.47 6.90
CA PHE A 39 16.04 5.40 5.91
C PHE A 39 15.59 4.67 4.64
N GLU A 40 16.38 3.72 4.13
CA GLU A 40 16.02 2.86 3.00
C GLU A 40 14.74 2.07 3.30
N GLU A 41 14.66 1.42 4.48
CA GLU A 41 13.48 0.70 4.93
C GLU A 41 12.23 1.59 5.02
N SER A 42 12.38 2.82 5.53
CA SER A 42 11.25 3.77 5.64
C SER A 42 10.72 4.23 4.28
N TYR A 43 11.57 4.23 3.25
CA TYR A 43 11.18 4.65 1.89
C TYR A 43 10.71 3.48 1.03
N ARG A 44 11.15 2.25 1.34
CA ARG A 44 10.82 1.03 0.58
C ARG A 44 9.36 0.57 0.75
N VAL A 45 8.55 1.27 1.54
CA VAL A 45 7.17 0.87 1.84
C VAL A 45 6.17 1.83 1.20
N ARG A 46 5.82 1.56 -0.07
CA ARG A 46 4.52 1.96 -0.65
C ARG A 46 4.04 1.14 -1.85
N ASP A 47 4.58 -0.06 -2.10
CA ASP A 47 4.14 -0.94 -3.20
C ASP A 47 3.31 -2.14 -2.71
N VAL A 48 2.38 -1.93 -1.78
CA VAL A 48 1.46 -3.00 -1.38
C VAL A 48 0.04 -2.46 -1.21
N SER A 49 -0.62 -2.15 -2.32
CA SER A 49 -2.08 -2.29 -2.38
C SER A 49 -2.40 -3.60 -3.09
N TYR A 50 -2.49 -4.70 -2.34
CA TYR A 50 -3.21 -5.86 -2.83
C TYR A 50 -4.69 -5.47 -2.91
N SER A 51 -5.22 -5.24 -4.10
CA SER A 51 -6.67 -5.09 -4.31
C SER A 51 -7.29 -6.47 -4.48
N ILE A 52 -8.33 -6.76 -3.71
CA ILE A 52 -9.18 -7.93 -3.93
C ILE A 52 -10.38 -7.42 -4.74
N GLU A 53 -10.51 -7.90 -5.97
CA GLU A 53 -11.63 -7.59 -6.86
C GLU A 53 -12.54 -8.82 -6.98
N PHE A 54 -13.84 -8.61 -6.84
CA PHE A 54 -14.84 -9.66 -6.96
C PHE A 54 -15.55 -9.52 -8.30
N PHE A 55 -15.74 -10.65 -9.00
CA PHE A 55 -16.45 -10.70 -10.27
C PHE A 55 -17.56 -11.74 -10.21
N THR A 56 -18.68 -11.45 -10.89
CA THR A 56 -19.73 -12.44 -11.17
C THR A 56 -19.89 -12.61 -12.67
N LYS A 57 -20.27 -13.81 -13.11
CA LYS A 57 -20.55 -14.07 -14.53
C LYS A 57 -21.98 -13.68 -14.87
N ASP A 58 -22.14 -12.86 -15.91
CA ASP A 58 -23.45 -12.57 -16.48
C ASP A 58 -23.97 -13.76 -17.31
N ASN A 59 -25.26 -13.75 -17.66
CA ASN A 59 -25.93 -14.78 -18.46
C ASN A 59 -25.34 -14.94 -19.89
N GLN A 60 -24.47 -14.01 -20.29
CA GLN A 60 -23.71 -14.06 -21.54
C GLN A 60 -22.23 -14.45 -21.32
N GLY A 61 -21.86 -14.89 -20.12
CA GLY A 61 -20.52 -15.36 -19.77
C GLY A 61 -19.47 -14.27 -19.60
N LYS A 62 -19.86 -12.99 -19.55
CA LYS A 62 -18.96 -11.86 -19.29
C LYS A 62 -18.79 -11.62 -17.80
N ASP A 63 -17.56 -11.29 -17.39
CA ASP A 63 -17.27 -10.94 -16.00
C ASP A 63 -17.74 -9.52 -15.69
N LYS A 64 -18.59 -9.40 -14.67
CA LYS A 64 -19.11 -8.13 -14.15
C LYS A 64 -18.53 -7.89 -12.76
N ALA A 65 -17.81 -6.78 -12.58
CA ALA A 65 -17.22 -6.41 -11.30
C ALA A 65 -18.31 -6.15 -10.24
N ILE A 66 -18.13 -6.73 -9.05
CA ILE A 66 -18.96 -6.50 -7.88
C ILE A 66 -18.32 -5.37 -7.07
N MET A 67 -18.97 -4.20 -7.06
CA MET A 67 -18.54 -3.08 -6.24
C MET A 67 -19.04 -3.29 -4.81
N LEU A 68 -18.15 -3.71 -3.90
CA LEU A 68 -18.45 -3.79 -2.47
C LEU A 68 -18.42 -2.38 -1.86
N ASN A 69 -19.58 -1.78 -1.65
CA ASN A 69 -19.68 -0.57 -0.85
C ASN A 69 -19.96 -0.97 0.60
N PHE A 70 -18.99 -0.79 1.50
CA PHE A 70 -19.10 -1.13 2.93
C PHE A 70 -19.90 -0.09 3.74
N SER A 71 -20.64 0.79 3.08
CA SER A 71 -21.63 1.63 3.72
C SER A 71 -22.79 0.76 4.23
N VAL A 72 -22.68 0.41 5.52
CA VAL A 72 -23.65 -0.25 6.41
C VAL A 72 -25.09 -0.20 5.88
N LEU A 73 -25.56 -1.31 5.32
CA LEU A 73 -26.99 -1.59 5.22
C LEU A 73 -27.34 -2.58 6.34
N PRO A 74 -28.45 -2.37 7.07
CA PRO A 74 -28.91 -3.32 8.07
C PRO A 74 -29.15 -4.67 7.38
N VAL A 75 -28.51 -5.71 7.90
CA VAL A 75 -28.68 -7.07 7.43
C VAL A 75 -30.04 -7.55 7.93
N GLU A 76 -31.01 -7.71 7.03
CA GLU A 76 -32.22 -8.48 7.33
C GLU A 76 -31.86 -9.96 7.24
N LEU A 77 -31.78 -10.61 8.39
CA LEU A 77 -31.62 -12.06 8.47
C LEU A 77 -32.99 -12.69 8.21
N GLU A 78 -33.16 -13.37 7.08
CA GLU A 78 -34.32 -14.23 6.86
C GLU A 78 -34.17 -15.49 7.70
N ASP A 79 -35.06 -15.65 8.69
CA ASP A 79 -35.20 -16.90 9.42
C ASP A 79 -35.67 -17.98 8.44
N THR A 80 -34.78 -18.88 8.05
CA THR A 80 -35.15 -20.10 7.33
C THR A 80 -36.06 -20.92 8.23
N THR A 81 -37.36 -20.85 8.01
CA THR A 81 -38.32 -21.79 8.58
C THR A 81 -38.08 -23.14 7.90
N GLU A 82 -37.37 -24.03 8.61
CA GLU A 82 -37.32 -25.44 8.26
C GLU A 82 -38.77 -25.98 8.22
N ASN A 83 -39.29 -26.19 7.01
CA ASN A 83 -40.46 -27.03 6.78
C ASN A 83 -40.11 -28.45 7.24
N LYS A 84 -40.49 -28.79 8.47
CA LYS A 84 -40.61 -30.18 8.91
C LYS A 84 -41.99 -30.69 8.49
N ASN A 85 -42.00 -31.54 7.47
CA ASN A 85 -43.11 -32.44 7.14
C ASN A 85 -43.47 -33.32 8.34
#